data_AF-A0A3M0XYN8-F1
#
_entry.id   AF-A0A3M0XYN8-F1
#
_cell.length_a   1.000
_cell.length_b   1.000
_cell.length_c   1.000
_cell.angle_alpha   90.00
_cell.angle_beta   90.00
_cell.angle_gamma   90.00
#
_symmetry.space_group_name_H-M   'P 1'
#
loop_
_entity.id
_entity.type
_entity.pdbx_description
1 polymer ?
#
loop_
_entity_poly.entity_id
_entity_poly.type
_entity_poly.pdbx_seq_one_letter_code
_entity_poly.pdbx_strand_id
1 'polypeptide(L)' 'ETYGGGRFLVAEKHGDRVVLDFNRAYNPPCSFTPWATCPVPRPENRLPVEIRAGEKAVHLYHH' A
#
# COMPACT_ATOMS: atom_id res chain seq x y z
N GLU A 1 -5.92 1.25 11.01
CA GLU A 1 -4.46 0.97 11.03
C GLU A 1 -3.74 1.44 9.76
N THR A 2 -4.21 1.16 8.53
CA THR A 2 -3.66 1.68 7.24
C THR A 2 -4.73 2.32 6.35
N TYR A 3 -4.36 3.00 5.26
CA TYR A 3 -5.32 3.58 4.30
C TYR A 3 -6.21 2.50 3.65
N GLY A 4 -7.52 2.76 3.57
CA GLY A 4 -8.53 1.77 3.15
C GLY A 4 -8.41 1.33 1.68
N GLY A 5 -7.83 2.16 0.82
CA GLY A 5 -7.59 1.82 -0.60
C GLY A 5 -6.38 0.90 -0.84
N GLY A 6 -5.63 0.56 0.20
CA GLY A 6 -4.41 -0.24 0.12
C GLY A 6 -3.13 0.59 0.14
N ARG A 7 -1.99 -0.09 -0.06
CA ARG A 7 -0.65 0.51 -0.08
C ARG A 7 0.10 0.07 -1.31
N PHE A 8 1.08 0.85 -1.72
CA PHE A 8 2.03 0.46 -2.76
C PHE A 8 3.22 -0.26 -2.15
N LEU A 9 3.78 -1.18 -2.93
CA LEU A 9 5.00 -1.90 -2.59
C LEU A 9 5.84 -2.00 -3.87
N VAL A 10 7.09 -1.57 -3.78
CA VAL A 10 8.08 -1.81 -4.84
C VAL A 10 8.79 -3.12 -4.49
N ALA A 11 8.72 -4.08 -5.40
CA ALA A 11 9.34 -5.39 -5.22
C ALA A 11 10.77 -5.39 -5.79
N GLU A 12 11.70 -5.98 -5.06
CA GLU A 12 13.09 -6.14 -5.50
C GLU A 12 13.28 -7.56 -6.04
N LYS A 13 13.81 -7.68 -7.27
CA LYS A 13 14.08 -8.98 -7.90
C LYS A 13 15.55 -9.36 -7.69
N HIS A 14 15.76 -10.57 -7.20
CA HIS A 14 17.08 -11.18 -6.98
C HIS A 14 17.17 -12.51 -7.73
N GLY A 15 17.70 -12.48 -8.95
CA GLY A 15 17.77 -13.66 -9.81
C GLY A 15 16.38 -14.18 -10.18
N ASP A 16 16.07 -15.40 -9.73
CA ASP A 16 14.77 -16.07 -9.90
C ASP A 16 13.76 -15.77 -8.78
N ARG A 17 14.19 -15.06 -7.73
CA ARG A 17 13.36 -14.72 -6.57
C ARG A 17 12.95 -13.26 -6.59
N VAL A 18 11.81 -12.98 -5.96
CA VAL A 18 11.33 -11.63 -5.69
C VAL A 18 11.15 -11.48 -4.18
N VAL A 19 11.70 -10.41 -3.63
CA VAL A 19 11.56 -10.05 -2.22
C VAL A 19 10.46 -8.99 -2.10
N LEU A 20 9.48 -9.28 -1.25
CA LEU A 20 8.40 -8.37 -0.89
C LEU A 20 8.64 -7.86 0.54
N ASP A 21 9.29 -6.71 0.67
CA ASP A 21 9.54 -6.10 1.99
C ASP A 21 8.40 -5.17 2.40
N PHE A 22 7.41 -5.73 3.12
CA PHE A 22 6.26 -4.97 3.59
C PHE A 22 6.60 -3.86 4.59
N ASN A 23 7.81 -3.81 5.16
CA ASN A 23 8.24 -2.66 5.96
C ASN A 23 8.35 -1.38 5.13
N ARG A 24 8.50 -1.52 3.81
CA ARG A 24 8.59 -0.42 2.84
C ARG A 24 7.27 -0.14 2.12
N ALA A 25 6.16 -0.75 2.56
CA ALA A 25 4.86 -0.44 1.99
C ALA A 25 4.44 0.98 2.37
N TYR A 26 4.03 1.78 1.38
CA TYR A 26 3.72 3.20 1.55
C TYR A 26 2.34 3.57 1.01
N ASN A 27 1.76 4.65 1.54
CA ASN A 27 0.43 5.10 1.16
C ASN A 27 0.46 5.79 -0.22
N PRO A 28 -0.56 5.57 -1.07
CA PRO A 28 -0.63 6.23 -2.36
C PRO A 28 -1.03 7.71 -2.21
N PRO A 29 -0.78 8.58 -3.21
CA PRO A 29 -1.04 10.03 -3.10
C PRO A 29 -2.49 10.40 -2.73
N CYS A 30 -3.50 9.64 -3.18
CA CYS A 30 -4.90 9.87 -2.80
C CYS A 30 -5.17 9.69 -1.30
N SER A 31 -4.27 9.03 -0.55
CA SER A 31 -4.37 8.97 0.91
C SER A 31 -4.10 10.33 1.58
N PHE A 32 -3.54 11.29 0.85
CA PHE A 32 -3.14 12.61 1.38
C PHE A 32 -3.93 13.76 0.77
N THR A 33 -4.61 13.55 -0.36
CA THR A 33 -5.32 14.62 -1.07
C THR A 33 -6.44 14.05 -1.95
N PRO A 34 -7.64 14.67 -1.97
CA PRO A 34 -8.74 14.22 -2.83
C PRO A 34 -8.51 14.53 -4.31
N TRP A 35 -7.52 15.37 -4.63
CA TRP A 35 -7.22 15.79 -6.00
C TRP A 35 -6.38 14.78 -6.78
N ALA A 36 -5.85 13.75 -6.10
CA ALA A 36 -5.06 12.70 -6.73
C ALA A 36 -5.92 11.50 -7.09
N THR A 37 -5.77 11.00 -8.32
CA THR A 37 -6.39 9.74 -8.74
C THR A 37 -5.45 8.58 -8.42
N CYS A 38 -5.98 7.54 -7.79
CA CYS A 38 -5.22 6.34 -7.48
C CYS A 38 -5.64 5.14 -8.35
N PRO A 39 -4.68 4.29 -8.74
CA PRO A 39 -5.01 2.97 -9.27
C PRO A 39 -5.68 2.13 -8.18
N VAL A 40 -6.76 1.46 -8.56
CA VAL A 40 -7.41 0.46 -7.70
C VAL A 40 -6.65 -0.86 -7.84
N PRO A 41 -6.21 -1.50 -6.73
CA PRO A 41 -5.54 -2.80 -6.81
C PRO A 41 -6.51 -3.84 -7.36
N ARG A 42 -6.01 -4.75 -8.20
CA ARG A 42 -6.81 -5.87 -8.68
C ARG A 42 -7.20 -6.80 -7.51
N PRO A 43 -8.32 -7.53 -7.60
CA PRO A 43 -8.77 -8.42 -6.52
C PRO A 43 -7.72 -9.43 -6.07
N GLU A 44 -6.88 -9.93 -6.98
CA GLU A 44 -5.84 -10.93 -6.68
C GLU A 44 -4.74 -10.39 -5.76
N ASN A 45 -4.60 -9.07 -5.65
CA ASN A 45 -3.64 -8.43 -4.76
C ASN A 45 -4.17 -8.23 -3.34
N ARG A 46 -5.37 -8.75 -3.02
CA ARG A 46 -5.92 -8.72 -1.66
C ARG A 46 -5.36 -9.88 -0.85
N LEU A 47 -4.47 -9.57 0.08
CA LEU A 47 -3.90 -10.56 0.99
C LEU A 47 -4.91 -10.88 2.10
N PRO A 48 -5.22 -12.17 2.38
CA PRO A 48 -6.17 -12.56 3.44
C PRO A 48 -5.52 -12.56 4.83
N VAL A 49 -4.35 -11.96 4.97
CA VAL A 49 -3.56 -11.91 6.20
C VAL A 49 -3.26 -10.46 6.57
N GLU A 50 -3.17 -10.19 7.87
CA GLU A 50 -2.80 -8.87 8.37
C GLU A 50 -1.32 -8.58 8.12
N ILE A 51 -1.03 -7.41 7.54
CA ILE A 51 0.33 -6.91 7.36
C ILE A 51 0.52 -5.66 8.23
N ARG A 52 1.10 -5.86 9.42
CA ARG A 52 1.30 -4.82 10.44
C ARG A 52 2.54 -3.94 10.24
N ALA A 53 3.33 -4.21 9.20
CA ALA A 53 4.52 -3.43 8.82
C ALA A 53 4.18 -2.36 7.78
N GLY A 54 5.02 -1.33 7.65
CA GLY A 54 4.88 -0.24 6.67
C GLY A 54 4.11 0.98 7.20
N GLU A 55 3.79 1.91 6.30
CA GLU A 55 3.09 3.15 6.66
C GLU A 55 1.67 2.87 7.19
N LYS A 56 1.27 3.66 8.20
CA LYS A 56 -0.07 3.68 8.79
C LYS A 56 -0.96 4.72 8.10
N ALA A 57 -2.26 4.64 8.35
CA ALA A 57 -3.21 5.64 7.84
C ALA A 57 -2.84 7.03 8.35
N VAL A 58 -2.87 8.01 7.45
CA VAL A 58 -2.58 9.40 7.78
C VAL A 58 -3.90 10.10 8.09
N HIS A 59 -4.08 10.60 9.31
CA HIS A 59 -5.29 11.32 9.75
C HIS A 59 -5.30 12.79 9.28
N LEU A 60 -4.98 13.05 8.00
CA LEU A 60 -4.99 14.42 7.47
C LEU A 60 -6.29 14.77 6.75
N TYR A 61 -7.07 13.78 6.32
CA TYR A 61 -8.38 14.01 5.70
C TYR A 61 -9.40 12.97 6.20
N HIS A 62 -10.42 13.46 6.91
CA HIS A 62 -11.66 12.73 7.09
C HIS A 62 -12.36 12.67 5.73
N HIS A 63 -12.47 11.48 5.16
CA HIS A 63 -13.48 11.19 4.15
C HIS A 63 -14.84 11.05 4.83
#